data_AF-A0AA44NET0-F1
#
_entry.id   AF-A0AA44NET0-F1
#
_cell.length_a   1.000
_cell.length_b   1.000
_cell.length_c   1.000
_cell.angle_alpha   90.00
_cell.angle_beta   90.00
_cell.angle_gamma   90.00
#
_symmetry.space_group_name_H-M   'P 1'
#
loop_
_entity.id
_entity.type
_entity.pdbx_description
1 polymer ?
#
loop_
_entity_poly.entity_id
_entity_poly.type
_entity_poly.pdbx_seq_one_letter_code
_entity_poly.pdbx_strand_id
1 'polypeptide(L)'
;QVWCGDVTYIWTGKRWAYLAVVLDLFARKPVGWAMSFSPDSKLTIRALEMAWEARGKPAGVMFHSDQGSHYTSRQFRQLLWRCQIRQSMSRRGNCWDNSPMERFFRSLKNEWVPVTGYINFSDAAHAITDYIVGYYSSLRPHDYNGGLPPNESENRYWKNSKAVASFS
;
A
#
# COMPACT_ATOMS: atom_id res chain seq x y z
N GLN A 1 3.84 -12.53 -1.73
CA GLN A 1 5.02 -12.59 -2.63
C GLN A 1 5.12 -11.38 -3.57
N VAL A 2 4.02 -10.71 -3.91
CA VAL A 2 4.04 -9.49 -4.74
C VAL A 2 3.42 -8.34 -3.96
N TRP A 3 4.13 -7.22 -3.91
CA TRP A 3 3.63 -5.94 -3.44
C TRP A 3 3.46 -5.01 -4.65
N CYS A 4 2.50 -4.09 -4.58
CA CYS A 4 2.48 -2.96 -5.49
C CYS A 4 2.53 -1.63 -4.73
N GLY A 5 3.04 -0.59 -5.37
CA GLY A 5 3.13 0.74 -4.80
C GLY A 5 2.68 1.82 -5.78
N ASP A 6 2.02 2.85 -5.24
CA ASP A 6 1.57 4.02 -6.00
C ASP A 6 1.36 5.22 -5.06
N VAL A 7 1.14 6.39 -5.65
CA VAL A 7 0.94 7.66 -4.97
C VAL A 7 -0.36 8.32 -5.43
N THR A 8 -1.16 8.79 -4.49
CA THR A 8 -2.30 9.68 -4.75
C THR A 8 -2.12 11.02 -4.06
N TYR A 9 -2.91 12.02 -4.46
CA TYR A 9 -3.05 13.28 -3.76
C TYR A 9 -4.29 13.29 -2.83
N ILE A 10 -4.21 14.06 -1.75
CA ILE A 10 -5.26 14.29 -0.72
C ILE A 10 -5.30 15.78 -0.40
N TRP A 11 -6.49 16.39 -0.37
CA TRP A 11 -6.64 17.81 -0.03
C TRP A 11 -6.56 18.00 1.48
N THR A 12 -5.69 18.92 1.93
CA THR A 12 -5.46 19.19 3.36
C THR A 12 -5.70 20.66 3.69
N GLY A 13 -6.81 21.20 3.19
CA GLY A 13 -7.33 22.53 3.51
C GLY A 13 -6.70 23.65 2.71
N LYS A 14 -5.38 23.84 2.83
CA LYS A 14 -4.64 24.92 2.14
C LYS A 14 -3.93 24.47 0.87
N ARG A 15 -3.55 23.20 0.79
CA ARG A 15 -2.81 22.62 -0.34
C ARG A 15 -3.02 21.12 -0.43
N TRP A 16 -2.61 20.55 -1.56
CA TRP A 16 -2.52 19.10 -1.73
C TRP A 16 -1.34 18.51 -0.96
N ALA A 17 -1.59 17.38 -0.32
CA ALA A 17 -0.58 16.45 0.16
C ALA A 17 -0.58 15.20 -0.70
N TYR A 18 0.51 14.44 -0.64
CA TYR A 18 0.71 13.18 -1.35
C TYR A 18 0.74 12.03 -0.36
N LEU A 19 0.05 10.95 -0.69
CA LEU A 19 -0.04 9.71 0.05
C LEU A 19 0.57 8.61 -0.82
N ALA A 20 1.69 8.04 -0.38
CA ALA A 20 2.23 6.82 -0.96
C ALA A 20 1.75 5.61 -0.15
N VAL A 21 1.37 4.54 -0.85
CA VAL A 21 0.92 3.28 -0.24
C VAL A 21 1.65 2.11 -0.89
N VAL A 22 1.99 1.12 -0.07
CA VAL A 22 2.45 -0.21 -0.49
C VAL A 22 1.40 -1.23 -0.10
N LEU A 23 0.85 -1.90 -1.10
CA LEU A 23 -0.20 -2.90 -0.97
C LEU A 23 0.37 -4.30 -1.17
N ASP A 24 0.15 -5.19 -0.21
CA ASP A 24 0.39 -6.61 -0.39
C ASP A 24 -0.76 -7.25 -1.16
N LEU A 25 -0.45 -7.79 -2.34
CA LEU A 25 -1.46 -8.32 -3.23
C LEU A 25 -2.06 -9.64 -2.76
N PHE A 26 -1.43 -10.31 -1.79
CA PHE A 26 -1.92 -11.59 -1.27
C PHE A 26 -3.34 -11.49 -0.70
N ALA A 27 -3.57 -10.56 0.22
CA ALA A 27 -4.87 -10.32 0.86
C ALA A 27 -5.43 -8.92 0.57
N ARG A 28 -4.84 -8.19 -0.39
CA ARG A 28 -5.12 -6.78 -0.71
C ARG A 28 -4.93 -5.86 0.49
N LYS A 29 -3.92 -6.12 1.31
CA LYS A 29 -3.66 -5.42 2.57
C LYS A 29 -2.62 -4.30 2.38
N PRO A 30 -2.91 -3.05 2.75
CA PRO A 30 -1.88 -2.03 2.84
C PRO A 30 -0.93 -2.38 3.97
N VAL A 31 0.36 -2.44 3.65
CA VAL A 31 1.41 -2.87 4.57
C VAL A 31 2.40 -1.76 4.89
N GLY A 32 2.41 -0.69 4.11
CA GLY A 32 3.15 0.52 4.42
C GLY A 32 2.54 1.73 3.74
N TRP A 33 2.61 2.89 4.39
CA TRP A 33 2.13 4.15 3.84
C TRP A 33 2.92 5.32 4.41
N ALA A 34 2.93 6.42 3.69
CA ALA A 34 3.52 7.67 4.16
C ALA A 34 2.80 8.85 3.51
N MET A 35 2.76 9.98 4.22
CA MET A 35 2.27 11.24 3.68
C MET A 35 3.35 12.32 3.70
N SER A 36 3.34 13.17 2.68
CA SER A 36 4.25 14.31 2.54
C SER A 36 3.58 15.39 1.69
N PHE A 37 4.12 16.60 1.71
CA PHE A 37 3.72 17.64 0.77
C PHE A 37 4.50 17.61 -0.55
N SER A 38 5.48 16.70 -0.67
CA SER A 38 6.29 16.52 -1.87
C SER A 38 6.13 15.09 -2.42
N PRO A 39 5.87 14.90 -3.73
CA PRO A 39 5.77 13.59 -4.36
C PRO A 39 7.17 13.07 -4.74
N ASP A 40 8.08 13.04 -3.78
CA ASP A 40 9.49 12.72 -3.99
C ASP A 40 9.82 11.25 -3.66
N SER A 41 11.07 10.86 -3.91
CA SER A 41 11.53 9.50 -3.59
C SER A 41 11.55 9.22 -2.09
N LYS A 42 11.66 10.24 -1.24
CA LYS A 42 11.66 10.07 0.22
C LYS A 42 10.30 9.60 0.70
N LEU A 43 9.22 10.11 0.10
CA LEU A 43 7.85 9.67 0.38
C LEU A 43 7.68 8.17 0.08
N THR A 44 8.06 7.70 -1.11
CA THR A 44 7.90 6.29 -1.48
C THR A 44 8.86 5.36 -0.74
N ILE A 45 10.08 5.82 -0.44
CA ILE A 45 11.04 5.13 0.43
C ILE A 45 10.44 4.87 1.80
N ARG A 46 9.85 5.87 2.46
CA ARG A 46 9.25 5.72 3.79
C ARG A 46 8.12 4.70 3.80
N ALA A 47 7.25 4.72 2.79
CA ALA A 47 6.17 3.74 2.67
C ALA A 47 6.71 2.31 2.47
N LEU A 48 7.76 2.14 1.66
CA LEU A 48 8.40 0.84 1.45
C LEU A 48 9.16 0.33 2.67
N GLU A 49 9.89 1.20 3.38
CA GLU A 49 10.57 0.84 4.62
C GLU A 49 9.57 0.39 5.69
N MET A 50 8.45 1.10 5.84
CA MET A 50 7.36 0.67 6.72
C MET A 50 6.84 -0.71 6.34
N ALA A 51 6.57 -0.96 5.06
CA ALA A 51 6.10 -2.27 4.58
C ALA A 51 7.09 -3.40 4.84
N TRP A 52 8.38 -3.14 4.59
CA TRP A 52 9.44 -4.11 4.79
C TRP A 52 9.63 -4.47 6.27
N GLU A 53 9.65 -3.47 7.15
CA GLU A 53 9.73 -3.68 8.60
C GLU A 53 8.48 -4.40 9.14
N ALA A 54 7.28 -3.94 8.76
CA ALA A 54 6.01 -4.51 9.22
C ALA A 54 5.81 -5.98 8.82
N ARG A 55 6.49 -6.43 7.74
CA ARG A 55 6.45 -7.81 7.25
C ARG A 55 7.61 -8.68 7.71
N GLY A 56 8.44 -8.18 8.65
CA GLY A 56 9.57 -8.95 9.20
C GLY A 56 10.74 -9.08 8.22
N LYS A 57 10.99 -8.04 7.41
CA LYS A 57 12.14 -7.93 6.50
C LYS A 57 12.25 -9.07 5.48
N PRO A 58 11.18 -9.36 4.72
CA PRO A 58 11.20 -10.48 3.79
C PRO A 58 12.17 -10.23 2.64
N ALA A 59 12.79 -11.29 2.14
CA ALA A 59 13.59 -11.30 0.92
C ALA A 59 12.82 -11.97 -0.23
N GLY A 60 13.20 -11.65 -1.48
CA GLY A 60 12.62 -12.27 -2.68
C GLY A 60 11.20 -11.79 -3.03
N VAL A 61 10.71 -10.75 -2.37
CA VAL A 61 9.44 -10.08 -2.72
C VAL A 61 9.61 -9.36 -4.05
N MET A 62 8.58 -9.38 -4.90
CA MET A 62 8.49 -8.50 -6.05
C MET A 62 7.75 -7.21 -5.67
N PHE A 63 8.31 -6.05 -6.03
CA PHE A 63 7.64 -4.76 -5.90
C PHE A 63 7.27 -4.22 -7.29
N HIS A 64 5.97 -4.08 -7.55
CA HIS A 64 5.43 -3.56 -8.80
C HIS A 64 4.97 -2.11 -8.67
N SER A 65 5.37 -1.23 -9.60
CA SER A 65 4.91 0.15 -9.64
C SER A 65 4.78 0.67 -11.07
N ASP A 66 4.33 1.91 -11.23
CA ASP A 66 4.50 2.61 -12.50
C ASP A 66 5.98 3.04 -12.71
N GLN A 67 6.24 3.76 -13.80
CA GLN A 67 7.56 4.31 -14.13
C GLN A 67 7.75 5.74 -13.61
N GLY A 68 7.03 6.16 -12.57
CA GLY A 68 7.16 7.46 -11.94
C GLY A 68 8.60 7.76 -11.50
N SER A 69 8.98 9.04 -11.50
CA SER A 69 10.35 9.47 -11.19
C SER A 69 10.81 9.05 -9.79
N HIS A 70 9.88 8.96 -8.83
CA HIS A 70 10.16 8.49 -7.47
C HIS A 70 10.48 6.99 -7.42
N TYR A 71 9.90 6.16 -8.29
CA TYR A 71 10.17 4.71 -8.38
C TYR A 71 11.38 4.36 -9.26
N THR A 72 11.71 5.21 -10.23
CA THR A 72 12.90 5.04 -11.09
C THR A 72 14.18 5.66 -10.51
N SER A 73 14.05 6.43 -9.43
CA SER A 73 15.16 7.12 -8.76
C SER A 73 16.26 6.16 -8.29
N ARG A 74 17.51 6.67 -8.22
CA ARG A 74 18.64 5.89 -7.71
C ARG A 74 18.42 5.44 -6.26
N GLN A 75 17.88 6.33 -5.42
CA GLN A 75 17.66 6.05 -4.00
C GLN A 75 16.63 4.93 -3.79
N PHE A 76 15.52 4.95 -4.54
CA PHE A 76 14.51 3.90 -4.45
C PHE A 76 15.05 2.54 -4.92
N ARG A 77 15.78 2.52 -6.06
CA ARG A 77 16.43 1.30 -6.55
C ARG A 77 17.47 0.74 -5.58
N GLN A 78 18.25 1.61 -4.92
CA GLN A 78 19.20 1.20 -3.88
C GLN A 78 18.51 0.57 -2.67
N LEU A 79 17.37 1.12 -2.23
CA LEU A 79 16.56 0.54 -1.16
C LEU A 79 16.06 -0.85 -1.52
N LEU A 80 15.48 -1.02 -2.71
CA LEU A 80 15.01 -2.32 -3.19
C LEU A 80 16.14 -3.37 -3.19
N TRP A 81 17.32 -2.99 -3.67
CA TRP A 81 18.49 -3.87 -3.66
C TRP A 81 18.91 -4.26 -2.24
N ARG A 82 19.00 -3.29 -1.31
CA ARG A 82 19.34 -3.54 0.10
C ARG A 82 18.33 -4.48 0.78
N CYS A 83 17.06 -4.35 0.45
CA CYS A 83 15.99 -5.19 1.00
C CYS A 83 15.82 -6.52 0.24
N GLN A 84 16.64 -6.80 -0.78
CA GLN A 84 16.53 -7.99 -1.65
C GLN A 84 15.14 -8.12 -2.30
N ILE A 85 14.55 -7.00 -2.69
CA ILE A 85 13.26 -6.90 -3.36
C ILE A 85 13.48 -6.72 -4.86
N ARG A 86 12.80 -7.54 -5.67
CA ARG A 86 12.87 -7.48 -7.13
C ARG A 86 11.91 -6.41 -7.65
N GLN A 87 12.43 -5.42 -8.39
CA GLN A 87 11.59 -4.42 -9.04
C GLN A 87 10.86 -5.01 -10.26
N SER A 88 9.60 -4.62 -10.42
CA SER A 88 8.79 -4.78 -11.63
C SER A 88 8.12 -3.43 -11.91
N MET A 89 8.02 -3.03 -13.18
CA MET A 89 7.35 -1.78 -13.55
C MET A 89 6.41 -2.01 -14.71
N SER A 90 5.27 -1.33 -14.71
CA SER A 90 4.33 -1.34 -15.83
C SER A 90 4.96 -0.77 -17.09
N ARG A 91 4.40 -1.12 -18.25
CA ARG A 91 4.76 -0.46 -19.52
C ARG A 91 4.24 0.98 -19.51
N ARG A 92 4.98 1.91 -20.11
CA ARG A 92 4.46 3.27 -20.33
C ARG A 92 3.12 3.20 -21.05
N GLY A 93 2.10 3.83 -20.48
CA GLY A 93 0.76 3.89 -21.08
C GLY A 93 -0.14 2.67 -20.81
N ASN A 94 0.24 1.75 -19.93
CA ASN A 94 -0.63 0.62 -19.55
C ASN A 94 -1.17 0.80 -18.11
N CYS A 95 -2.43 1.23 -17.99
CA CYS A 95 -3.11 1.42 -16.70
C CYS A 95 -3.54 0.09 -16.03
N TRP A 96 -3.68 -1.00 -16.79
CA TRP A 96 -4.21 -2.27 -16.27
C TRP A 96 -3.29 -2.95 -15.24
N ASP A 97 -1.98 -2.65 -15.28
CA ASP A 97 -0.97 -3.32 -14.48
C ASP A 97 -1.07 -3.00 -12.97
N ASN A 98 -1.74 -1.89 -12.59
CA ASN A 98 -1.89 -1.48 -11.18
C ASN A 98 -3.35 -1.44 -10.67
N SER A 99 -4.25 -2.18 -11.32
CA SER A 99 -5.69 -2.19 -10.97
C SER A 99 -6.04 -2.44 -9.49
N PRO A 100 -5.29 -3.23 -8.70
CA PRO A 100 -5.59 -3.37 -7.26
C PRO A 100 -5.38 -2.07 -6.47
N MET A 101 -4.37 -1.30 -6.84
CA MET A 101 -4.06 -0.03 -6.18
C MET A 101 -5.03 1.06 -6.61
N GLU A 102 -5.40 1.11 -7.89
CA GLU A 102 -6.46 2.02 -8.36
C GLU A 102 -7.78 1.78 -7.61
N ARG A 103 -8.13 0.50 -7.40
CA ARG A 103 -9.29 0.12 -6.59
C ARG A 103 -9.16 0.60 -5.14
N PHE A 104 -7.98 0.41 -4.52
CA PHE A 104 -7.72 0.88 -3.16
C PHE A 104 -7.93 2.40 -3.06
N PHE A 105 -7.31 3.19 -3.94
CA PHE A 105 -7.43 4.65 -3.89
C PHE A 105 -8.84 5.15 -4.20
N ARG A 106 -9.56 4.48 -5.11
CA ARG A 106 -10.97 4.79 -5.39
C ARG A 106 -11.84 4.54 -4.15
N SER A 107 -11.66 3.41 -3.48
CA SER A 107 -12.36 3.11 -2.23
C SER A 107 -12.03 4.13 -1.15
N LEU A 108 -10.75 4.44 -0.93
CA LEU A 108 -10.33 5.46 0.03
C LEU A 108 -11.02 6.80 -0.22
N LYS A 109 -10.96 7.29 -1.46
CA LYS A 109 -11.53 8.60 -1.83
C LYS A 109 -13.04 8.66 -1.71
N ASN A 110 -13.74 7.55 -1.97
CA ASN A 110 -15.20 7.51 -1.92
C ASN A 110 -15.74 7.23 -0.51
N GLU A 111 -15.02 6.44 0.30
CA GLU A 111 -15.50 5.93 1.57
C GLU A 111 -15.03 6.77 2.76
N TRP A 112 -13.91 7.48 2.64
CA TRP A 112 -13.24 8.07 3.81
C TRP A 112 -12.75 9.51 3.64
N VAL A 113 -12.42 9.93 2.42
CA VAL A 113 -11.99 11.30 2.15
C VAL A 113 -13.24 12.18 2.00
N PRO A 114 -13.42 13.23 2.81
CA PRO A 114 -14.53 14.16 2.64
C PRO A 114 -14.49 14.83 1.26
N VAL A 115 -15.65 15.17 0.70
CA VAL A 115 -15.74 15.87 -0.60
C VAL A 115 -14.98 17.21 -0.57
N THR A 116 -14.98 17.90 0.56
CA THR A 116 -14.24 19.15 0.80
C THR A 116 -12.77 18.93 1.17
N GLY A 117 -12.31 17.69 1.30
CA GLY A 117 -11.03 17.31 1.87
C GLY A 117 -10.94 17.53 3.38
N TYR A 118 -9.73 17.39 3.91
CA TYR A 118 -9.42 17.55 5.33
C TYR A 118 -9.04 18.99 5.68
N ILE A 119 -9.14 19.36 6.96
CA ILE A 119 -8.87 20.74 7.41
C ILE A 119 -7.38 21.05 7.34
N ASN A 120 -6.53 20.08 7.67
CA ASN A 120 -5.09 20.24 7.68
C ASN A 120 -4.38 18.88 7.48
N PHE A 121 -3.05 18.91 7.38
CA PHE A 121 -2.25 17.71 7.13
C PHE A 121 -2.31 16.69 8.27
N SER A 122 -2.33 17.14 9.51
CA SER A 122 -2.38 16.25 10.69
C SER A 122 -3.71 15.49 10.73
N ASP A 123 -4.81 16.22 10.51
CA ASP A 123 -6.16 15.65 10.39
C ASP A 123 -6.24 14.60 9.28
N ALA A 124 -5.71 14.92 8.09
CA ALA A 124 -5.61 13.97 6.99
C ALA A 124 -4.78 12.74 7.36
N ALA A 125 -3.59 12.92 7.95
CA ALA A 125 -2.70 11.81 8.29
C ALA A 125 -3.32 10.84 9.31
N HIS A 126 -4.02 11.37 10.32
CA HIS A 126 -4.76 10.54 11.30
C HIS A 126 -5.91 9.81 10.62
N ALA A 127 -6.79 10.53 9.91
CA ALA A 127 -7.93 9.92 9.25
C ALA A 127 -7.52 8.83 8.24
N ILE A 128 -6.49 9.07 7.43
CA ILE A 128 -5.98 8.06 6.49
C ILE A 128 -5.41 6.84 7.21
N THR A 129 -4.73 7.03 8.35
CA THR A 129 -4.23 5.91 9.16
C THR A 129 -5.39 5.09 9.74
N ASP A 130 -6.43 5.75 10.25
CA ASP A 130 -7.64 5.09 10.77
C ASP A 130 -8.38 4.30 9.67
N TYR A 131 -8.44 4.85 8.45
CA TYR A 131 -8.95 4.11 7.30
C TYR A 131 -8.12 2.86 7.02
N ILE A 132 -6.81 3.01 6.87
CA ILE A 132 -5.93 1.93 6.43
C ILE A 132 -5.92 0.78 7.46
N VAL A 133 -5.67 1.11 8.73
CA VAL A 133 -5.46 0.12 9.79
C VAL A 133 -6.79 -0.36 10.37
N GLY A 134 -7.68 0.58 10.68
CA GLY A 134 -8.97 0.30 11.28
C GLY A 134 -9.94 -0.26 10.26
N TYR A 135 -10.53 0.62 9.45
CA TYR A 135 -11.66 0.24 8.61
C TYR A 135 -11.28 -0.73 7.49
N TYR A 136 -10.38 -0.33 6.59
CA TYR A 136 -10.01 -1.09 5.39
C TYR A 136 -9.44 -2.47 5.74
N SER A 137 -8.45 -2.53 6.64
CA SER A 137 -7.76 -3.80 6.92
C SER A 137 -8.52 -4.72 7.86
N SER A 138 -9.31 -4.16 8.79
CA SER A 138 -9.93 -4.96 9.86
C SER A 138 -11.42 -5.23 9.66
N LEU A 139 -12.14 -4.37 8.92
CA LEU A 139 -13.60 -4.41 8.86
C LEU A 139 -14.18 -4.48 7.44
N ARG A 140 -13.52 -3.85 6.46
CA ARG A 140 -14.05 -3.70 5.10
C ARG A 140 -14.05 -5.05 4.37
N PRO A 141 -15.16 -5.52 3.81
CA PRO A 141 -15.20 -6.76 3.03
C PRO A 141 -14.57 -6.58 1.64
N HIS A 142 -13.93 -7.64 1.14
CA HIS A 142 -13.31 -7.67 -0.19
C HIS A 142 -13.77 -8.90 -0.97
N ASP A 143 -14.37 -8.70 -2.16
CA ASP A 143 -14.75 -9.80 -3.06
C ASP A 143 -13.57 -10.72 -3.38
N TYR A 144 -12.39 -10.13 -3.59
CA TYR A 144 -11.14 -10.87 -3.83
C TYR A 144 -10.79 -11.84 -2.68
N ASN A 145 -11.17 -11.51 -1.44
CA ASN A 145 -10.96 -12.33 -0.26
C ASN A 145 -12.21 -13.15 0.11
N GLY A 146 -13.16 -13.35 -0.82
CA GLY A 146 -14.41 -14.06 -0.54
C GLY A 146 -15.31 -13.35 0.47
N GLY A 147 -15.30 -12.01 0.48
CA GLY A 147 -16.06 -11.18 1.41
C GLY A 147 -15.36 -10.90 2.75
N LEU A 148 -14.14 -11.40 2.96
CA LEU A 148 -13.41 -11.19 4.20
C LEU A 148 -12.58 -9.89 4.19
N PRO A 149 -12.40 -9.25 5.35
CA PRO A 149 -11.39 -8.21 5.51
C PRO A 149 -9.97 -8.75 5.32
N PRO A 150 -9.02 -7.91 4.87
CA PRO A 150 -7.64 -8.33 4.64
C PRO A 150 -6.99 -9.03 5.83
N ASN A 151 -7.18 -8.51 7.05
CA ASN A 151 -6.62 -9.12 8.26
C ASN A 151 -7.18 -10.53 8.52
N GLU A 152 -8.48 -10.72 8.32
CA GLU A 152 -9.11 -12.03 8.54
C GLU A 152 -8.74 -13.03 7.44
N SER A 153 -8.62 -12.57 6.19
CA SER A 153 -8.13 -13.41 5.09
C SER A 153 -6.71 -13.93 5.36
N GLU A 154 -5.81 -13.08 5.84
CA GLU A 154 -4.46 -13.50 6.25
C GLU A 154 -4.50 -14.47 7.43
N ASN A 155 -5.28 -14.15 8.46
CA ASN A 155 -5.41 -14.98 9.67
C ASN A 155 -5.84 -16.42 9.33
N ARG A 156 -6.86 -16.56 8.47
CA ARG A 156 -7.35 -17.88 8.02
C ARG A 156 -6.29 -18.65 7.25
N TYR A 157 -5.57 -17.99 6.34
CA TYR A 157 -4.49 -18.64 5.60
C TYR A 157 -3.42 -19.20 6.55
N TRP A 158 -2.98 -18.43 7.53
CA TRP A 158 -1.96 -18.89 8.48
C TRP A 158 -2.45 -20.00 9.40
N LYS A 159 -3.70 -19.94 9.87
CA LYS A 159 -4.31 -21.03 10.66
C LYS A 159 -4.38 -22.33 9.88
N ASN A 160 -4.86 -22.27 8.63
CA ASN A 160 -4.97 -23.45 7.77
C ASN A 160 -3.59 -24.02 7.40
N SER A 161 -2.61 -23.15 7.12
CA SER A 161 -1.24 -23.59 6.81
C SER A 161 -0.58 -24.29 8.00
N LYS A 162 -0.76 -23.77 9.22
CA LYS A 162 -0.23 -24.40 10.45
C LYS A 162 -0.91 -25.73 10.76
N ALA A 163 -2.22 -25.84 10.54
CA ALA A 163 -2.94 -27.09 10.72
C ALA A 163 -2.39 -28.19 9.81
N VAL A 164 -2.19 -27.91 8.52
CA VAL A 164 -1.62 -28.89 7.57
C VAL A 164 -0.20 -29.31 7.97
N ALA A 165 0.65 -28.36 8.38
CA ALA A 165 2.01 -28.65 8.84
C ALA A 165 2.07 -29.48 10.12
N SER A 166 1.01 -29.48 10.95
CA SER A 166 0.95 -30.29 12.18
C SER A 166 0.46 -31.74 11.98
N PHE A 167 -0.07 -32.06 10.79
CA PHE A 167 -0.47 -33.43 10.42
C PHE A 167 0.57 -34.14 9.53
N SER A 168 1.76 -33.55 9.37
CA SER A 168 2.89 -34.08 8.60
C SER A 168 4.05 -34.39 9.54
#